data_AF-A0A9K3Q0H4-F1
#
_entry.id   AF-A0A9K3Q0H4-F1
#
_cell.length_a   1.000
_cell.length_b   1.000
_cell.length_c   1.000
_cell.angle_alpha   90.00
_cell.angle_beta   90.00
_cell.angle_gamma   90.00
#
_symmetry.space_group_name_H-M   'P 1'
#
loop_
_entity.id
_entity.type
_entity.pdbx_description
1 polymer ?
#
loop_
_entity_poly.entity_id
_entity_poly.type
_entity_poly.pdbx_seq_one_letter_code
_entity_poly.pdbx_strand_id
1 'polypeptide(L)'
;MVESDRNGNSKDNEGKWGSSPQKLVSKEVQDALKMRRDEQNLFGRFKNVAADALEQMSRQEEREGGKKKFQMGEEESKIIQNLNGVGLMEGAAAGMLTFLVLRRGPVLIGRWVRRRQMAQYQQYRQPPSASSPPTASDGYKLSNPTNSANPFQRAAHSRQEFPRSGSFFVRSIWFIFDVTLSLMMAASTSMAYTDTDKIRQQIIDMPLVQGTSLTSQALCDPIVQELRKIRKEQDPTFERLDKLNQTGSHTPASVYLDNIISFAENCERRKFVEHKLRQERGLSSDDLVDIPSPGVPRDSPRLILNDIDQEMVMYDDGTEEPISDPRFEHDMSWDSDYERNDKSF
;
A
#
# COMPACT_ATOMS: atom_id res chain seq x y z
N MET A 1 39.44 16.11 54.57
CA MET A 1 39.28 17.06 55.69
C MET A 1 38.30 18.11 55.21
N VAL A 2 37.34 18.48 56.07
CA VAL A 2 36.20 19.40 55.85
C VAL A 2 35.04 18.80 55.05
N GLU A 3 33.77 18.89 55.44
CA GLU A 3 33.09 18.84 56.75
C GLU A 3 31.64 18.47 56.41
N SER A 4 31.03 17.70 57.28
CA SER A 4 29.73 17.06 57.07
C SER A 4 28.67 17.86 57.82
N ASP A 5 27.85 18.64 57.12
CA ASP A 5 26.64 19.23 57.70
C ASP A 5 25.38 18.55 57.17
N ARG A 6 25.00 17.50 57.91
CA ARG A 6 23.63 17.06 58.07
C ARG A 6 22.88 18.13 58.86
N ASN A 7 21.81 18.68 58.30
CA ASN A 7 20.76 19.22 59.14
C ASN A 7 19.38 18.89 58.56
N GLY A 8 18.59 18.22 59.38
CA GLY A 8 17.29 17.70 59.04
C GLY A 8 16.23 18.80 59.05
N ASN A 9 15.23 18.63 58.20
CA ASN A 9 13.86 19.00 58.51
C ASN A 9 12.91 18.14 57.68
N SER A 10 12.69 16.92 58.18
CA SER A 10 11.53 16.11 57.82
C SER A 10 10.33 16.72 58.52
N LYS A 11 9.54 17.50 57.78
CA LYS A 11 8.18 17.86 58.18
C LYS A 11 7.23 17.02 57.36
N ASP A 12 6.51 16.19 58.08
CA ASP A 12 5.47 15.30 57.62
C ASP A 12 4.38 16.11 56.91
N ASN A 13 4.30 15.93 55.59
CA ASN A 13 3.20 16.43 54.76
C ASN A 13 2.25 15.25 54.51
N GLU A 14 1.57 14.83 55.58
CA GLU A 14 0.43 13.95 55.51
C GLU A 14 -0.78 14.71 54.91
N GLY A 15 -1.43 14.08 53.94
CA GLY A 15 -2.88 14.28 53.78
C GLY A 15 -3.37 15.13 52.61
N LYS A 16 -2.99 14.80 51.36
CA LYS A 16 -3.92 15.03 50.22
C LYS A 16 -3.67 14.10 49.02
N TRP A 17 -3.73 12.79 49.25
CA TRP A 17 -3.80 11.77 48.19
C TRP A 17 -5.22 11.66 47.62
N GLY A 18 -5.76 12.75 47.09
CA GLY A 18 -7.18 12.89 46.75
C GLY A 18 -7.51 13.39 45.35
N SER A 19 -6.56 13.42 44.41
CA SER A 19 -6.86 13.67 42.99
C SER A 19 -6.60 12.40 42.18
N SER A 20 -7.69 11.66 41.91
CA SER A 20 -7.71 10.43 41.12
C SER A 20 -6.92 10.55 39.81
N PRO A 21 -5.86 9.74 39.62
CA PRO A 21 -5.10 9.64 38.36
C PRO A 21 -5.97 9.31 37.14
N GLN A 22 -7.17 8.75 37.35
CA GLN A 22 -8.10 8.39 36.27
C GLN A 22 -8.65 9.57 35.46
N LYS A 23 -8.68 10.80 36.00
CA LYS A 23 -9.22 11.95 35.25
C LYS A 23 -8.23 12.56 34.26
N LEU A 24 -6.93 12.51 34.53
CA LEU A 24 -5.90 13.08 33.65
C LEU A 24 -5.65 12.21 32.41
N VAL A 25 -5.63 10.88 32.57
CA VAL A 25 -5.52 9.93 31.44
C VAL A 25 -6.66 10.09 30.44
N SER A 26 -7.85 10.50 30.90
CA SER A 26 -8.99 10.72 30.00
C SER A 26 -8.81 11.93 29.07
N LYS A 27 -8.08 12.97 29.48
CA LYS A 27 -7.95 14.19 28.66
C LYS A 27 -6.92 14.01 27.55
N GLU A 28 -5.75 13.48 27.85
CA GLU A 28 -4.70 13.21 26.85
C GLU A 28 -5.18 12.24 25.78
N VAL A 29 -5.91 11.19 26.17
CA VAL A 29 -6.49 10.24 25.21
C VAL A 29 -7.56 10.92 24.35
N GLN A 30 -8.40 11.79 24.91
CA GLN A 30 -9.40 12.54 24.14
C GLN A 30 -8.74 13.50 23.13
N ASP A 31 -7.69 14.20 23.55
CA ASP A 31 -6.94 15.12 22.68
C ASP A 31 -6.25 14.35 21.54
N ALA A 32 -5.63 13.20 21.83
CA ALA A 32 -5.01 12.34 20.82
C ALA A 32 -6.04 11.77 19.82
N LEU A 33 -7.22 11.37 20.29
CA LEU A 33 -8.31 10.90 19.43
C LEU A 33 -8.86 12.02 18.55
N LYS A 34 -8.98 13.23 19.09
CA LYS A 34 -9.37 14.42 18.32
C LYS A 34 -8.35 14.70 17.22
N MET A 35 -7.06 14.75 17.55
CA MET A 35 -5.99 14.95 16.55
C MET A 35 -6.04 13.92 15.42
N ARG A 36 -6.22 12.63 15.75
CA ARG A 36 -6.37 11.58 14.72
C ARG A 36 -7.59 11.78 13.84
N ARG A 37 -8.71 12.25 14.39
CA ARG A 37 -9.92 12.54 13.61
C ARG A 37 -9.69 13.73 12.67
N ASP A 38 -9.03 14.78 13.15
CA ASP A 38 -8.71 15.96 12.36
C ASP A 38 -7.74 15.61 11.21
N GLU A 39 -6.73 14.77 11.49
CA GLU A 39 -5.83 14.19 10.46
C GLU A 39 -6.61 13.37 9.41
N GLN A 40 -7.52 12.49 9.86
CA GLN A 40 -8.36 11.71 8.95
C GLN A 40 -9.28 12.58 8.10
N ASN A 41 -9.81 13.67 8.65
CA ASN A 41 -10.64 14.61 7.92
C ASN A 41 -9.81 15.33 6.83
N LEU A 42 -8.60 15.78 7.16
CA LEU A 42 -7.68 16.42 6.23
C LEU A 42 -7.34 15.48 5.06
N PHE A 43 -6.93 14.24 5.35
CA PHE A 43 -6.61 13.27 4.30
C PHE A 43 -7.84 12.77 3.54
N GLY A 44 -9.00 12.76 4.19
CA GLY A 44 -10.28 12.48 3.57
C GLY A 44 -10.60 13.45 2.44
N ARG A 45 -10.25 14.73 2.58
CA ARG A 45 -10.42 15.74 1.51
C ARG A 45 -9.64 15.36 0.26
N PHE A 46 -8.32 15.16 0.37
CA PHE A 46 -7.48 14.77 -0.76
C PHE A 46 -7.93 13.45 -1.41
N LYS A 47 -8.33 12.47 -0.59
CA LYS A 47 -8.86 11.20 -1.10
C LYS A 47 -10.13 11.41 -1.94
N ASN A 48 -11.06 12.23 -1.47
CA ASN A 48 -12.31 12.51 -2.18
C ASN A 48 -12.02 13.24 -3.49
N VAL A 49 -11.14 14.26 -3.47
CA VAL A 49 -10.73 14.99 -4.67
C VAL A 49 -10.10 14.05 -5.70
N ALA A 50 -9.20 13.16 -5.29
CA ALA A 50 -8.60 12.19 -6.19
C ALA A 50 -9.62 11.17 -6.72
N ALA A 51 -10.54 10.69 -5.89
CA ALA A 51 -11.59 9.76 -6.31
C ALA A 51 -12.53 10.40 -7.35
N ASP A 52 -12.97 11.63 -7.10
CA ASP A 52 -13.84 12.39 -8.01
C ASP A 52 -13.13 12.65 -9.35
N ALA A 53 -11.84 13.00 -9.33
CA ALA A 53 -11.05 13.23 -10.53
C ALA A 53 -10.89 11.94 -11.37
N LEU A 54 -10.60 10.80 -10.73
CA LEU A 54 -10.51 9.51 -11.41
C LEU A 54 -11.86 9.08 -12.00
N GLU A 55 -12.96 9.34 -11.30
CA GLU A 55 -14.31 9.06 -11.80
C GLU A 55 -14.70 9.97 -12.98
N GLN A 56 -14.31 11.24 -12.96
CA GLN A 56 -14.54 12.15 -14.08
C GLN A 56 -13.79 11.69 -15.34
N MET A 57 -12.55 11.25 -15.17
CA MET A 57 -11.74 10.71 -16.26
C MET A 57 -12.35 9.45 -16.88
N SER A 58 -12.84 8.50 -16.06
CA SER A 58 -13.51 7.30 -16.59
C SER A 58 -14.78 7.63 -17.37
N ARG A 59 -15.56 8.60 -16.87
CA ARG A 59 -16.77 9.09 -17.57
C ARG A 59 -16.43 9.84 -18.86
N GLN A 60 -15.30 10.54 -18.93
CA GLN A 60 -14.86 11.23 -20.13
C GLN A 60 -14.49 10.24 -21.24
N GLU A 61 -13.80 9.15 -20.91
CA GLU A 61 -13.46 8.07 -21.85
C GLU A 61 -14.71 7.46 -22.51
N GLU A 62 -15.77 7.24 -21.73
CA GLU A 62 -17.06 6.74 -22.23
C GLU A 62 -17.73 7.74 -23.19
N ARG A 63 -17.69 9.04 -22.88
CA ARG A 63 -18.34 10.09 -23.68
C ARG A 63 -17.67 10.34 -25.01
N GLU A 64 -16.34 10.27 -25.08
CA GLU A 64 -15.59 10.51 -26.31
C GLU A 64 -15.65 9.32 -27.30
N GLY A 65 -16.37 8.24 -26.94
CA GLY A 65 -16.65 7.12 -27.81
C GLY A 65 -15.38 6.42 -28.31
N GLY A 66 -14.30 6.47 -27.53
CA GLY A 66 -12.99 5.92 -27.87
C GLY A 66 -12.28 6.58 -29.06
N LYS A 67 -12.79 7.72 -29.59
CA LYS A 67 -12.17 8.38 -30.76
C LYS A 67 -10.81 8.99 -30.44
N LYS A 68 -10.63 9.48 -29.20
CA LYS A 68 -9.33 9.82 -28.65
C LYS A 68 -8.97 8.73 -27.65
N LYS A 69 -8.29 7.69 -28.14
CA LYS A 69 -7.67 6.72 -27.24
C LYS A 69 -6.60 7.48 -26.47
N PHE A 70 -6.87 7.79 -25.20
CA PHE A 70 -5.87 8.40 -24.34
C PHE A 70 -4.64 7.49 -24.32
N GLN A 71 -3.57 7.92 -24.97
CA GLN A 71 -2.33 7.17 -24.97
C GLN A 71 -1.58 7.56 -23.70
N MET A 72 -1.70 6.69 -22.70
CA MET A 72 -0.84 6.72 -21.53
C MET A 72 0.61 6.54 -21.99
N GLY A 73 1.52 7.40 -21.53
CA GLY A 73 2.93 7.27 -21.83
C GLY A 73 3.48 5.90 -21.42
N GLU A 74 4.44 5.37 -22.18
CA GLU A 74 4.98 4.02 -21.95
C GLU A 74 5.56 3.84 -20.53
N GLU A 75 6.27 4.86 -20.02
CA GLU A 75 6.86 4.81 -18.67
C GLU A 75 5.81 4.88 -17.56
N GLU A 76 4.76 5.70 -17.73
CA GLU A 76 3.62 5.71 -16.79
C GLU A 76 2.91 4.36 -16.78
N SER A 77 2.65 3.79 -17.96
CA SER A 77 2.05 2.45 -18.08
C SER A 77 2.88 1.39 -17.37
N LYS A 78 4.21 1.45 -17.52
CA LYS A 78 5.15 0.55 -16.84
C LYS A 78 5.12 0.74 -15.32
N ILE A 79 5.02 1.98 -14.82
CA ILE A 79 4.85 2.24 -13.39
C ILE A 79 3.55 1.62 -12.89
N ILE A 80 2.42 1.86 -13.56
CA ILE A 80 1.12 1.31 -13.16
C ILE A 80 1.10 -0.23 -13.21
N GLN A 81 1.72 -0.83 -14.22
CA GLN A 81 1.89 -2.29 -14.30
C GLN A 81 2.75 -2.81 -13.15
N ASN A 82 3.82 -2.10 -12.78
CA ASN A 82 4.65 -2.45 -11.63
C ASN A 82 3.87 -2.30 -10.31
N LEU A 83 3.04 -1.25 -10.16
CA LEU A 83 2.20 -1.04 -8.98
C LEU A 83 1.22 -2.21 -8.77
N ASN A 84 0.63 -2.74 -9.84
CA ASN A 84 -0.27 -3.88 -9.78
C ASN A 84 0.46 -5.22 -9.47
N GLY A 85 1.77 -5.30 -9.75
CA GLY A 85 2.56 -6.51 -9.53
C GLY A 85 3.14 -6.65 -8.12
N VAL A 86 3.30 -5.55 -7.38
CA VAL A 86 3.99 -5.54 -6.08
C VAL A 86 3.16 -6.25 -5.00
N GLY A 87 3.61 -7.42 -4.56
CA GLY A 87 2.96 -8.25 -3.53
C GLY A 87 1.96 -9.27 -4.06
N LEU A 88 1.46 -9.10 -5.29
CA LEU A 88 0.47 -10.02 -5.87
C LEU A 88 1.07 -11.40 -6.14
N MET A 89 2.34 -11.46 -6.57
CA MET A 89 3.03 -12.73 -6.83
C MET A 89 3.30 -13.49 -5.52
N GLU A 90 3.79 -12.80 -4.50
CA GLU A 90 4.05 -13.33 -3.17
C GLU A 90 2.75 -13.81 -2.52
N GLY A 91 1.68 -13.02 -2.65
CA GLY A 91 0.33 -13.38 -2.22
C GLY A 91 -0.19 -14.63 -2.93
N ALA A 92 -0.09 -14.69 -4.26
CA ALA A 92 -0.49 -15.84 -5.05
C ALA A 92 0.28 -17.11 -4.64
N ALA A 93 1.60 -17.01 -4.46
CA ALA A 93 2.44 -18.12 -4.02
C ALA A 93 2.05 -18.62 -2.62
N ALA A 94 1.83 -17.71 -1.67
CA ALA A 94 1.38 -18.04 -0.31
C ALA A 94 -0.02 -18.69 -0.31
N GLY A 95 -0.93 -18.19 -1.14
CA GLY A 95 -2.25 -18.79 -1.35
C GLY A 95 -2.17 -20.21 -1.90
N MET A 96 -1.38 -20.42 -2.96
CA MET A 96 -1.17 -21.75 -3.53
C MET A 96 -0.55 -22.73 -2.53
N LEU A 97 0.45 -22.28 -1.76
CA LEU A 97 1.10 -23.10 -0.74
C LEU A 97 0.12 -23.46 0.39
N THR A 98 -0.66 -22.49 0.86
CA THR A 98 -1.72 -22.71 1.86
C THR A 98 -2.74 -23.73 1.37
N PHE A 99 -3.19 -23.60 0.11
CA PHE A 99 -4.13 -24.53 -0.49
C PHE A 99 -3.56 -25.94 -0.55
N LEU A 100 -2.30 -26.10 -0.99
CA LEU A 100 -1.64 -27.41 -1.03
C LEU A 100 -1.47 -28.02 0.36
N VAL A 101 -1.14 -27.22 1.38
CA VAL A 101 -1.02 -27.67 2.77
C VAL A 101 -2.37 -28.09 3.34
N LEU A 102 -3.45 -27.36 3.12
CA LEU A 102 -4.79 -27.76 3.57
C LEU A 102 -5.26 -29.05 2.87
N ARG A 103 -5.04 -29.12 1.56
CA ARG A 103 -5.51 -30.24 0.73
C ARG A 103 -4.73 -31.54 0.97
N ARG A 104 -3.39 -31.45 1.09
CA ARG A 104 -2.50 -32.61 1.22
C ARG A 104 -1.98 -32.84 2.63
N GLY A 105 -2.00 -31.83 3.49
CA GLY A 105 -1.50 -31.87 4.86
C GLY A 105 -2.12 -32.99 5.69
N PRO A 106 -3.45 -33.17 5.75
CA PRO A 106 -4.06 -34.26 6.51
C PRO A 106 -3.57 -35.65 6.05
N VAL A 107 -3.31 -35.84 4.76
CA VAL A 107 -2.77 -37.10 4.22
C VAL A 107 -1.31 -37.29 4.60
N LEU A 108 -0.50 -36.24 4.51
CA LEU A 108 0.92 -36.27 4.86
C LEU A 108 1.13 -36.49 6.36
N ILE A 109 0.41 -35.75 7.21
CA ILE A 109 0.42 -35.90 8.67
C ILE A 109 -0.07 -37.31 9.04
N GLY A 110 -1.15 -37.79 8.42
CA GLY A 110 -1.65 -39.15 8.65
C GLY A 110 -0.64 -40.24 8.30
N ARG A 111 0.11 -40.08 7.20
CA ARG A 111 1.21 -40.98 6.82
C ARG A 111 2.37 -40.90 7.81
N TRP A 112 2.73 -39.70 8.24
CA TRP A 112 3.81 -39.48 9.20
C TRP A 112 3.51 -40.09 10.57
N VAL A 113 2.30 -39.87 11.12
CA VAL A 113 1.85 -40.47 12.39
C VAL A 113 1.86 -41.99 12.31
N ARG A 114 1.38 -42.58 11.20
CA ARG A 114 1.43 -44.04 11.00
C ARG A 114 2.85 -44.59 10.97
N ARG A 115 3.77 -43.93 10.26
CA ARG A 115 5.19 -44.33 10.22
C ARG A 115 5.80 -44.30 11.63
N ARG A 116 5.52 -43.24 12.41
CA ARG A 116 6.04 -43.10 13.77
C ARG A 116 5.50 -44.19 14.71
N GLN A 117 4.21 -44.50 14.62
CA GLN A 117 3.63 -45.62 15.39
C GLN A 117 4.26 -46.96 15.03
N MET A 118 4.43 -47.25 13.73
CA MET A 118 5.07 -48.50 13.27
C MET A 118 6.53 -48.62 13.74
N ALA A 119 7.29 -47.52 13.72
CA ALA A 119 8.67 -47.51 14.22
C ALA A 119 8.75 -47.84 15.72
N GLN A 120 7.82 -47.32 16.53
CA GLN A 120 7.74 -47.67 17.96
C GLN A 120 7.40 -49.14 18.17
N TYR A 121 6.47 -49.70 17.39
CA TYR A 121 6.14 -51.14 17.48
C TYR A 121 7.32 -52.05 17.12
N GLN A 122 8.20 -51.65 16.20
CA GLN A 122 9.38 -52.45 15.85
C GLN A 122 10.43 -52.48 16.97
N GLN A 123 10.61 -51.41 17.74
CA GLN A 123 11.53 -51.39 18.88
C GLN A 123 11.11 -52.36 19.99
N TYR A 124 9.81 -52.50 20.26
CA TYR A 124 9.32 -53.48 21.25
C TYR A 124 9.32 -54.92 20.76
N ARG A 125 9.55 -55.16 19.46
CA ARG A 125 9.50 -56.50 18.85
C ARG A 125 10.86 -57.02 18.41
N GLN A 126 11.96 -56.36 18.75
CA GLN A 126 13.26 -57.01 18.67
C GLN A 126 13.33 -58.02 19.83
N PRO A 127 13.25 -59.34 19.57
CA PRO A 127 13.57 -60.30 20.60
C PRO A 127 15.01 -60.03 21.05
N PRO A 128 15.33 -60.14 22.35
CA PRO A 128 16.71 -60.04 22.80
C PRO A 128 17.53 -61.02 21.97
N SER A 129 18.50 -60.50 21.24
CA SER A 129 19.46 -61.28 20.48
C SER A 129 20.23 -62.15 21.45
N ALA A 130 19.75 -63.37 21.65
CA ALA A 130 20.51 -64.44 22.29
C ALA A 130 21.70 -64.75 21.38
N SER A 131 22.87 -64.28 21.79
CA SER A 131 24.16 -64.70 21.26
C SER A 131 24.32 -66.22 21.52
N SER A 132 24.14 -67.05 20.49
CA SER A 132 24.53 -68.46 20.54
C SER A 132 24.91 -68.98 19.14
N PRO A 133 25.93 -69.85 19.03
CA PRO A 133 26.67 -70.17 17.80
C PRO A 133 25.99 -71.25 16.93
N PRO A 134 26.51 -71.58 15.72
CA PRO A 134 25.80 -72.40 14.75
C PRO A 134 25.96 -73.88 15.08
N THR A 135 24.85 -74.57 15.31
CA THR A 135 24.83 -76.04 15.27
C THR A 135 23.62 -76.49 14.49
N ALA A 136 23.93 -77.18 13.38
CA ALA A 136 22.99 -77.89 12.55
C ALA A 136 22.35 -79.03 13.32
N SER A 137 21.03 -79.11 13.30
CA SER A 137 20.31 -80.37 13.41
C SER A 137 18.89 -80.21 12.90
N ASP A 138 18.58 -81.00 11.88
CA ASP A 138 17.24 -81.34 11.43
C ASP A 138 16.28 -81.65 12.58
N GLY A 139 15.03 -81.25 12.41
CA GLY A 139 13.94 -81.87 13.15
C GLY A 139 12.85 -80.89 13.58
N TYR A 140 11.62 -81.23 13.20
CA TYR A 140 10.36 -80.68 13.69
C TYR A 140 9.92 -79.36 13.04
N LYS A 141 9.32 -79.51 11.85
CA LYS A 141 8.26 -78.60 11.38
C LYS A 141 7.08 -78.68 12.36
N LEU A 142 7.10 -77.88 13.42
CA LEU A 142 5.87 -77.52 14.11
C LEU A 142 5.03 -76.70 13.13
N SER A 143 3.95 -77.31 12.66
CA SER A 143 2.84 -76.64 11.99
C SER A 143 2.45 -75.41 12.79
N ASN A 144 2.86 -74.24 12.28
CA ASN A 144 2.55 -72.94 12.84
C ASN A 144 1.02 -72.81 12.84
N PRO A 145 0.34 -72.76 14.01
CA PRO A 145 -1.11 -72.68 14.04
C PRO A 145 -1.50 -71.34 13.43
N THR A 146 -2.19 -71.41 12.29
CA THR A 146 -2.84 -70.32 11.56
C THR A 146 -4.03 -69.73 12.34
N ASN A 147 -3.87 -69.51 13.65
CA ASN A 147 -4.94 -69.04 14.53
C ASN A 147 -4.39 -68.42 15.82
N SER A 148 -3.80 -67.23 15.71
CA SER A 148 -3.85 -66.28 16.82
C SER A 148 -4.50 -65.01 16.29
N ALA A 149 -5.83 -65.10 16.21
CA ALA A 149 -6.72 -63.96 16.21
C ALA A 149 -6.47 -63.15 17.49
N ASN A 150 -5.42 -62.33 17.50
CA ASN A 150 -5.28 -61.28 18.50
C ASN A 150 -6.45 -60.31 18.24
N PRO A 151 -7.45 -60.21 19.13
CA PRO A 151 -8.58 -59.31 18.92
C PRO A 151 -8.12 -57.85 18.81
N PHE A 152 -6.96 -57.51 19.38
CA PHE A 152 -6.31 -56.21 19.23
C PHE A 152 -5.63 -55.99 17.86
N GLN A 153 -5.14 -57.04 17.18
CA GLN A 153 -4.65 -56.92 15.80
C GLN A 153 -5.80 -56.89 14.79
N ARG A 154 -6.91 -57.59 15.06
CA ARG A 154 -8.16 -57.43 14.28
C ARG A 154 -8.74 -56.04 14.45
N ALA A 155 -8.71 -55.42 15.64
CA ALA A 155 -9.12 -54.03 15.84
C ALA A 155 -8.18 -53.01 15.16
N ALA A 156 -6.89 -53.33 15.02
CA ALA A 156 -5.93 -52.49 14.29
C ALA A 156 -6.13 -52.56 12.75
N HIS A 157 -6.52 -53.72 12.22
CA HIS A 157 -6.88 -53.89 10.80
C HIS A 157 -8.34 -53.58 10.48
N SER A 158 -9.23 -53.60 11.48
CA SER A 158 -10.64 -53.16 11.40
C SER A 158 -10.83 -51.71 11.85
N ARG A 159 -9.75 -50.93 12.01
CA ARG A 159 -9.82 -49.52 11.62
C ARG A 159 -10.00 -49.50 10.11
N GLN A 160 -11.21 -49.88 9.70
CA GLN A 160 -11.85 -49.38 8.50
C GLN A 160 -11.38 -47.95 8.39
N GLU A 161 -10.52 -47.74 7.41
CA GLU A 161 -10.27 -46.47 6.77
C GLU A 161 -11.57 -45.70 6.92
N PHE A 162 -11.60 -44.69 7.80
CA PHE A 162 -12.82 -43.91 8.04
C PHE A 162 -13.46 -43.75 6.68
N PRO A 163 -14.63 -44.37 6.40
CA PRO A 163 -15.22 -44.28 5.09
C PRO A 163 -15.64 -42.84 4.96
N ARG A 164 -14.70 -41.99 4.54
CA ARG A 164 -14.94 -40.66 4.03
C ARG A 164 -15.50 -40.83 2.62
N SER A 165 -16.51 -41.69 2.47
CA SER A 165 -17.66 -41.38 1.63
C SER A 165 -18.46 -40.28 2.35
N GLY A 166 -17.78 -39.19 2.75
CA GLY A 166 -18.46 -37.94 2.95
C GLY A 166 -19.14 -37.67 1.62
N SER A 167 -20.46 -37.53 1.67
CA SER A 167 -21.29 -37.14 0.54
C SER A 167 -20.58 -36.06 -0.28
N PHE A 168 -20.72 -36.08 -1.60
CA PHE A 168 -20.11 -35.10 -2.51
C PHE A 168 -20.24 -33.66 -1.98
N PHE A 169 -21.38 -33.35 -1.36
CA PHE A 169 -21.66 -32.10 -0.66
C PHE A 169 -20.63 -31.72 0.42
N VAL A 170 -20.26 -32.64 1.30
CA VAL A 170 -19.27 -32.38 2.36
C VAL A 170 -17.91 -32.08 1.75
N ARG A 171 -17.51 -32.81 0.69
CA ARG A 171 -16.25 -32.56 -0.01
C ARG A 171 -16.23 -31.18 -0.68
N SER A 172 -17.35 -30.73 -1.24
CA SER A 172 -17.49 -29.41 -1.83
C SER A 172 -17.40 -28.30 -0.79
N ILE A 173 -18.04 -28.45 0.38
CA ILE A 173 -17.94 -27.46 1.47
C ILE A 173 -16.50 -27.30 1.93
N TRP A 174 -15.78 -28.40 2.16
CA TRP A 174 -14.35 -28.35 2.54
C TRP A 174 -13.49 -27.71 1.45
N PHE A 175 -13.78 -27.99 0.17
CA PHE A 175 -13.06 -27.35 -0.93
C PHE A 175 -13.27 -25.83 -0.95
N ILE A 176 -14.51 -25.36 -0.78
CA ILE A 176 -14.81 -23.93 -0.72
C ILE A 176 -14.07 -23.28 0.45
N PHE A 177 -14.11 -23.91 1.62
CA PHE A 177 -13.37 -23.43 2.79
C PHE A 177 -11.86 -23.35 2.55
N ASP A 178 -11.26 -24.38 1.93
CA ASP A 178 -9.84 -24.38 1.57
C ASP A 178 -9.51 -23.22 0.61
N VAL A 179 -10.36 -22.99 -0.38
CA VAL A 179 -10.19 -21.89 -1.35
C VAL A 179 -10.31 -20.53 -0.68
N THR A 180 -11.33 -20.30 0.17
CA THR A 180 -11.51 -19.02 0.84
C THR A 180 -10.38 -18.72 1.82
N LEU A 181 -9.92 -19.71 2.59
CA LEU A 181 -8.81 -19.53 3.51
C LEU A 181 -7.49 -19.27 2.77
N SER A 182 -7.29 -19.93 1.62
CA SER A 182 -6.12 -19.70 0.77
C SER A 182 -6.14 -18.32 0.11
N LEU A 183 -7.31 -17.85 -0.35
CA LEU A 183 -7.49 -16.50 -0.88
C LEU A 183 -7.27 -15.45 0.22
N MET A 184 -7.81 -15.67 1.42
CA MET A 184 -7.62 -14.78 2.56
C MET A 184 -6.15 -14.68 2.97
N MET A 185 -5.43 -15.80 2.99
CA MET A 185 -3.98 -15.80 3.21
C MET A 185 -3.27 -15.07 2.09
N ALA A 186 -3.59 -15.36 0.83
CA ALA A 186 -2.99 -14.68 -0.33
C ALA A 186 -3.13 -13.16 -0.24
N ALA A 187 -4.35 -12.67 0.04
CA ALA A 187 -4.62 -11.25 0.21
C ALA A 187 -3.85 -10.65 1.39
N SER A 188 -3.82 -11.34 2.53
CA SER A 188 -3.11 -10.88 3.73
C SER A 188 -1.60 -10.79 3.49
N THR A 189 -1.00 -11.80 2.86
CA THR A 189 0.42 -11.78 2.48
C THR A 189 0.70 -10.78 1.39
N SER A 190 -0.18 -10.60 0.40
CA SER A 190 -0.02 -9.57 -0.62
C SER A 190 0.07 -8.22 0.06
N MET A 191 -0.88 -7.88 0.94
CA MET A 191 -0.86 -6.62 1.69
C MET A 191 0.40 -6.47 2.57
N ALA A 192 0.89 -7.57 3.17
CA ALA A 192 2.08 -7.53 4.03
C ALA A 192 3.40 -7.37 3.26
N TYR A 193 3.46 -7.87 2.02
CA TYR A 193 4.64 -7.77 1.15
C TYR A 193 4.57 -6.62 0.15
N THR A 194 3.43 -5.95 0.04
CA THR A 194 3.32 -4.73 -0.73
C THR A 194 4.17 -3.65 -0.07
N ASP A 195 5.29 -3.30 -0.71
CA ASP A 195 6.15 -2.20 -0.29
C ASP A 195 5.42 -0.87 -0.51
N THR A 196 4.71 -0.42 0.53
CA THR A 196 3.91 0.80 0.47
C THR A 196 4.76 2.04 0.22
N ASP A 197 6.02 2.02 0.65
CA ASP A 197 6.92 3.17 0.51
C ASP A 197 7.40 3.30 -0.93
N LYS A 198 7.72 2.18 -1.58
CA LYS A 198 8.00 2.15 -3.02
C LYS A 198 6.80 2.60 -3.85
N ILE A 199 5.60 2.13 -3.51
CA ILE A 199 4.36 2.56 -4.20
C ILE A 199 4.15 4.06 -4.05
N ARG A 200 4.28 4.59 -2.82
CA ARG A 200 4.16 6.03 -2.56
C ARG A 200 5.17 6.82 -3.37
N GLN A 201 6.44 6.40 -3.36
CA GLN A 201 7.49 7.08 -4.11
C GLN A 201 7.20 7.11 -5.62
N GLN A 202 6.72 6.00 -6.17
CA GLN A 202 6.34 5.91 -7.58
C GLN A 202 5.14 6.81 -7.92
N ILE A 203 4.18 6.97 -7.01
CA ILE A 203 3.04 7.89 -7.20
C ILE A 203 3.54 9.34 -7.15
N ILE A 204 4.40 9.69 -6.19
CA ILE A 204 5.00 11.03 -6.05
C ILE A 204 5.79 11.42 -7.30
N ASP A 205 6.56 10.48 -7.84
CA ASP A 205 7.41 10.70 -9.01
C ASP A 205 6.64 10.62 -10.34
N MET A 206 5.36 10.24 -10.32
CA MET A 206 4.54 10.06 -11.52
C MET A 206 4.42 11.33 -12.39
N PRO A 207 4.27 12.56 -11.84
CA PRO A 207 4.27 13.77 -12.67
C PRO A 207 5.59 14.03 -13.39
N LEU A 208 6.70 13.50 -12.87
CA LEU A 208 8.03 13.73 -13.42
C LEU A 208 8.37 12.83 -14.61
N VAL A 209 7.54 11.83 -14.92
CA VAL A 209 7.84 10.85 -15.97
C VAL A 209 7.76 11.45 -17.36
N GLN A 210 8.59 10.93 -18.27
CA GLN A 210 8.50 11.20 -19.70
C GLN A 210 7.15 10.73 -20.25
N GLY A 211 6.72 11.29 -21.38
CA GLY A 211 5.43 10.95 -21.96
C GLY A 211 4.34 12.00 -21.66
N THR A 212 3.19 11.81 -22.29
CA THR A 212 1.91 12.33 -21.80
C THR A 212 1.46 11.49 -20.60
N SER A 213 1.35 12.11 -19.42
CA SER A 213 0.83 11.43 -18.22
C SER A 213 -0.66 11.68 -18.04
N LEU A 214 -1.45 10.62 -18.20
CA LEU A 214 -2.91 10.66 -18.03
C LEU A 214 -3.27 10.93 -16.57
N THR A 215 -2.58 10.24 -15.66
CA THR A 215 -2.84 10.36 -14.22
C THR A 215 -2.49 11.75 -13.72
N SER A 216 -1.39 12.32 -14.22
CA SER A 216 -0.98 13.69 -13.87
C SER A 216 -1.99 14.71 -14.39
N GLN A 217 -2.48 14.57 -15.63
CA GLN A 217 -3.52 15.45 -16.18
C GLN A 217 -4.81 15.43 -15.35
N ALA A 218 -5.23 14.25 -14.89
CA ALA A 218 -6.44 14.13 -14.10
C ALA A 218 -6.27 14.58 -12.64
N LEU A 219 -5.12 14.28 -12.01
CA LEU A 219 -4.94 14.46 -10.57
C LEU A 219 -4.22 15.75 -10.18
N CYS A 220 -3.33 16.29 -11.02
CA CYS A 220 -2.50 17.43 -10.63
C CYS A 220 -3.34 18.65 -10.28
N ASP A 221 -4.27 19.04 -11.15
CA ASP A 221 -5.04 20.28 -10.97
C ASP A 221 -5.93 20.22 -9.73
N PRO A 222 -6.75 19.17 -9.52
CA PRO A 222 -7.59 19.08 -8.34
C PRO A 222 -6.78 19.01 -7.03
N ILE A 223 -5.67 18.27 -7.01
CA ILE A 223 -4.85 18.13 -5.79
C ILE A 223 -4.12 19.43 -5.46
N VAL A 224 -3.51 20.08 -6.45
CA VAL A 224 -2.82 21.37 -6.24
C VAL A 224 -3.80 22.43 -5.78
N GLN A 225 -5.00 22.50 -6.38
CA GLN A 225 -6.06 23.42 -5.96
C GLN A 225 -6.52 23.16 -4.53
N GLU A 226 -6.75 21.90 -4.15
CA GLU A 226 -7.18 21.56 -2.79
C GLU A 226 -6.08 21.85 -1.76
N LEU A 227 -4.81 21.62 -2.10
CA LEU A 227 -3.67 21.98 -1.26
C LEU A 227 -3.58 23.50 -1.05
N ARG A 228 -3.75 24.29 -2.12
CA ARG A 228 -3.79 25.76 -2.03
C ARG A 228 -4.95 26.24 -1.17
N LYS A 229 -6.13 25.64 -1.34
CA LYS A 229 -7.30 25.94 -0.52
C LYS A 229 -7.03 25.68 0.97
N ILE A 230 -6.42 24.54 1.31
CA ILE A 230 -6.05 24.21 2.70
C ILE A 230 -5.04 25.22 3.26
N ARG A 231 -4.02 25.61 2.47
CA ARG A 231 -3.05 26.64 2.88
C ARG A 231 -3.72 27.99 3.13
N LYS A 232 -4.65 28.39 2.26
CA LYS A 232 -5.43 29.64 2.38
C LYS A 232 -6.38 29.63 3.58
N GLU A 233 -6.96 28.47 3.91
CA GLU A 233 -7.80 28.27 5.10
C GLU A 233 -7.00 28.29 6.42
N GLN A 234 -5.66 28.25 6.37
CA GLN A 234 -4.78 28.14 7.54
C GLN A 234 -5.20 26.98 8.46
N ASP A 235 -5.45 25.81 7.87
CA ASP A 235 -5.88 24.64 8.64
C ASP A 235 -4.84 24.30 9.74
N PRO A 236 -5.22 24.31 11.03
CA PRO A 236 -4.28 24.11 12.13
C PRO A 236 -3.67 22.70 12.12
N THR A 237 -4.37 21.71 11.55
CA THR A 237 -3.88 20.35 11.38
C THR A 237 -2.78 20.31 10.33
N PHE A 238 -2.98 21.00 9.21
CA PHE A 238 -1.98 21.14 8.15
C PHE A 238 -0.72 21.81 8.69
N GLU A 239 -0.84 22.98 9.34
CA GLU A 239 0.33 23.68 9.90
C GLU A 239 1.09 22.85 10.93
N ARG A 240 0.38 22.11 11.79
CA ARG A 240 1.00 21.26 12.79
C ARG A 240 1.80 20.13 12.14
N LEU A 241 1.22 19.45 11.16
CA LEU A 241 1.88 18.34 10.45
C LEU A 241 3.07 18.83 9.62
N ASP A 242 2.96 20.00 9.00
CA ASP A 242 4.04 20.65 8.27
C ASP A 242 5.21 21.02 9.20
N LYS A 243 4.92 21.63 10.36
CA LYS A 243 5.95 21.89 11.40
C LYS A 243 6.62 20.62 11.91
N LEU A 244 5.87 19.52 12.06
CA LEU A 244 6.45 18.22 12.44
C LEU A 244 7.43 17.70 11.38
N ASN A 245 7.11 17.91 10.10
CA ASN A 245 7.99 17.54 9.00
C ASN A 245 9.28 18.37 9.00
N GLN A 246 9.16 19.70 9.13
CA GLN A 246 10.31 20.63 9.18
C GLN A 246 11.24 20.37 10.37
N THR A 247 10.71 19.89 11.49
CA THR A 247 11.50 19.54 12.69
C THR A 247 12.12 18.14 12.64
N GLY A 248 11.91 17.38 11.56
CA GLY A 248 12.38 15.99 11.43
C GLY A 248 11.62 14.99 12.31
N SER A 249 10.52 15.40 12.93
CA SER A 249 9.67 14.55 13.77
C SER A 249 8.65 13.83 12.90
N HIS A 250 9.09 12.82 12.16
CA HIS A 250 8.24 12.09 11.23
C HIS A 250 7.22 11.20 11.97
N THR A 251 5.94 11.56 11.83
CA THR A 251 4.79 10.71 12.15
C THR A 251 4.24 10.09 10.85
N PRO A 252 3.48 8.99 10.91
CA PRO A 252 2.85 8.44 9.70
C PRO A 252 1.96 9.46 8.96
N ALA A 253 1.28 10.33 9.71
CA ALA A 253 0.46 11.41 9.15
C ALA A 253 1.31 12.49 8.47
N SER A 254 2.42 12.93 9.08
CA SER A 254 3.29 13.93 8.48
C SER A 254 4.00 13.40 7.23
N VAL A 255 4.41 12.11 7.21
CA VAL A 255 4.96 11.47 6.00
C VAL A 255 3.93 11.43 4.88
N TYR A 256 2.66 11.14 5.19
CA TYR A 256 1.61 11.15 4.18
C TYR A 256 1.34 12.57 3.65
N LEU A 257 1.36 13.58 4.51
CA LEU A 257 1.23 14.98 4.09
C LEU A 257 2.42 15.42 3.21
N ASP A 258 3.63 15.07 3.60
CA ASP A 258 4.86 15.34 2.85
C ASP A 258 4.82 14.75 1.43
N ASN A 259 4.29 13.53 1.31
CA ASN A 259 4.08 12.90 0.00
C ASN A 259 3.07 13.67 -0.87
N ILE A 260 1.98 14.19 -0.28
CA ILE A 260 1.00 15.01 -1.02
C ILE A 260 1.62 16.32 -1.49
N ILE A 261 2.40 16.97 -0.61
CA ILE A 261 3.11 18.21 -0.96
C ILE A 261 4.10 17.92 -2.09
N SER A 262 4.93 16.90 -1.95
CA SER A 262 5.91 16.50 -2.98
C SER A 262 5.25 16.17 -4.32
N PHE A 263 4.11 15.48 -4.31
CA PHE A 263 3.33 15.20 -5.52
C PHE A 263 2.84 16.50 -6.18
N ALA A 264 2.26 17.42 -5.40
CA ALA A 264 1.78 18.71 -5.89
C ALA A 264 2.93 19.57 -6.46
N GLU A 265 4.09 19.58 -5.81
CA GLU A 265 5.28 20.28 -6.31
C GLU A 265 5.77 19.70 -7.63
N ASN A 266 5.80 18.37 -7.76
CA ASN A 266 6.16 17.70 -9.01
C ASN A 266 5.14 18.00 -10.13
N CYS A 267 3.86 18.12 -9.80
CA CYS A 267 2.83 18.60 -10.72
C CYS A 267 3.09 20.03 -11.21
N GLU A 268 3.45 20.94 -10.31
CA GLU A 268 3.80 22.32 -10.66
C GLU A 268 5.05 22.40 -11.55
N ARG A 269 6.05 21.54 -11.29
CA ARG A 269 7.25 21.40 -12.17
C ARG A 269 6.88 20.89 -13.55
N ARG A 270 6.03 19.86 -13.62
CA ARG A 270 5.55 19.34 -14.89
C ARG A 270 4.84 20.43 -15.70
N LYS A 271 3.93 21.18 -15.06
CA LYS A 271 3.23 22.30 -15.71
C LYS A 271 4.18 23.35 -16.26
N PHE A 272 5.21 23.73 -15.51
CA PHE A 272 6.23 24.67 -15.98
C PHE A 272 6.94 24.16 -17.25
N VAL A 273 7.39 22.91 -17.26
CA VAL A 273 8.07 22.31 -18.42
C VAL A 273 7.12 22.17 -19.62
N GLU A 274 5.88 21.74 -19.39
CA GLU A 274 4.88 21.67 -20.46
C GLU A 274 4.59 23.05 -21.05
N HIS A 275 4.42 24.07 -20.22
CA HIS A 275 4.19 25.45 -20.66
C HIS A 275 5.34 25.96 -21.56
N LYS A 276 6.59 25.75 -21.13
CA LYS A 276 7.77 26.07 -21.94
C LYS A 276 7.79 25.33 -23.27
N LEU A 277 7.50 24.04 -23.26
CA LEU A 277 7.46 23.22 -24.48
C LEU A 277 6.32 23.64 -25.43
N ARG A 278 5.17 24.11 -24.90
CA ARG A 278 4.09 24.68 -25.72
C ARG A 278 4.56 25.94 -26.43
N GLN A 279 5.18 26.86 -25.71
CA GLN A 279 5.75 28.10 -26.28
C GLN A 279 6.80 27.80 -27.36
N GLU A 280 7.74 26.89 -27.06
CA GLU A 280 8.80 26.52 -28.01
C GLU A 280 8.26 25.92 -29.31
N ARG A 281 7.12 25.23 -29.25
CA ARG A 281 6.48 24.56 -30.39
C ARG A 281 5.35 25.38 -31.04
N GLY A 282 5.01 26.54 -30.48
CA GLY A 282 3.85 27.33 -30.94
C GLY A 282 2.52 26.60 -30.78
N LEU A 283 2.39 25.78 -29.73
CA LEU A 283 1.16 25.05 -29.41
C LEU A 283 0.23 25.92 -28.55
N SER A 284 -1.07 25.64 -28.62
CA SER A 284 -2.07 26.26 -27.76
C SER A 284 -1.91 25.80 -26.31
N SER A 285 -2.44 26.57 -25.34
CA SER A 285 -2.47 26.21 -23.91
C SER A 285 -3.12 24.85 -23.65
N ASP A 286 -4.10 24.49 -24.48
CA ASP A 286 -4.93 23.29 -24.32
C ASP A 286 -4.34 22.07 -25.03
N ASP A 287 -3.29 22.27 -25.83
CA ASP A 287 -2.66 21.18 -26.55
C ASP A 287 -1.88 20.27 -25.59
N LEU A 288 -2.03 18.96 -25.81
CA LEU A 288 -1.30 17.94 -25.09
C LEU A 288 0.16 17.99 -25.49
N VAL A 289 1.04 18.06 -24.49
CA VAL A 289 2.49 18.07 -24.70
C VAL A 289 3.09 16.78 -24.19
N ASP A 290 3.87 16.17 -25.06
CA ASP A 290 4.71 15.04 -24.72
C ASP A 290 6.04 15.52 -24.12
N ILE A 291 6.33 15.09 -22.88
CA ILE A 291 7.57 15.39 -22.17
C ILE A 291 8.68 14.48 -22.71
N PRO A 292 9.77 15.03 -23.26
CA PRO A 292 10.87 14.22 -23.78
C PRO A 292 11.63 13.48 -22.66
N SER A 293 12.35 12.43 -23.04
CA SER A 293 13.27 11.72 -22.14
C SER A 293 14.36 12.69 -21.61
N PRO A 294 14.77 12.62 -20.33
CA PRO A 294 14.43 11.62 -19.32
C PRO A 294 13.19 11.90 -18.46
N GLY A 295 12.34 12.88 -18.83
CA GLY A 295 11.25 13.37 -18.00
C GLY A 295 11.49 14.80 -17.52
N VAL A 296 10.74 15.21 -16.49
CA VAL A 296 10.87 16.53 -15.85
C VAL A 296 12.01 16.49 -14.84
N PRO A 297 13.05 17.35 -14.98
CA PRO A 297 14.12 17.43 -14.00
C PRO A 297 13.60 17.81 -12.61
N ARG A 298 14.14 17.18 -11.56
CA ARG A 298 13.75 17.43 -10.15
C ARG A 298 14.19 18.80 -9.62
N ASP A 299 15.03 19.51 -10.35
CA ASP A 299 15.48 20.87 -10.07
C ASP A 299 14.77 21.91 -10.96
N SER A 300 13.74 21.48 -11.70
CA SER A 300 12.97 22.39 -12.53
C SER A 300 12.22 23.40 -11.67
N PRO A 301 12.09 24.65 -12.14
CA PRO A 301 11.22 25.63 -11.52
C PRO A 301 9.77 25.13 -11.44
N ARG A 302 9.04 25.64 -10.45
CA ARG A 302 7.62 25.35 -10.23
C ARG A 302 6.75 26.47 -10.77
N LEU A 303 5.66 26.10 -11.43
CA LEU A 303 4.61 27.03 -11.80
C LEU A 303 3.59 27.16 -10.66
N ILE A 304 3.67 28.25 -9.91
CA ILE A 304 2.76 28.54 -8.79
C ILE A 304 1.74 29.62 -9.20
N LEU A 305 0.59 29.64 -8.54
CA LEU A 305 -0.34 30.77 -8.62
C LEU A 305 -0.20 31.58 -7.33
N ASN A 306 -0.09 32.90 -7.46
CA ASN A 306 -0.15 33.80 -6.31
C ASN A 306 -1.60 34.03 -5.83
N ASP A 307 -1.79 34.89 -4.82
CA ASP A 307 -3.10 35.18 -4.22
C ASP A 307 -4.13 35.80 -5.18
N ILE A 308 -3.68 36.35 -6.32
CA ILE A 308 -4.51 36.94 -7.37
C ILE A 308 -4.63 36.03 -8.61
N ASP A 309 -4.34 34.74 -8.45
CA ASP A 309 -4.37 33.72 -9.51
C ASP A 309 -3.45 34.05 -10.71
N GLN A 310 -2.40 34.84 -10.49
CA GLN A 310 -1.37 35.11 -11.49
C GLN A 310 -0.27 34.05 -11.40
N GLU A 311 0.12 33.53 -12.55
CA GLU A 311 1.20 32.55 -12.69
C GLU A 311 2.56 33.16 -12.37
N MET A 312 3.28 32.54 -11.45
CA MET A 312 4.66 32.88 -11.08
C MET A 312 5.54 31.64 -11.15
N VAL A 313 6.80 31.85 -11.46
CA VAL A 313 7.84 30.83 -11.46
C VAL A 313 8.56 30.87 -10.13
N MET A 314 8.54 29.76 -9.39
CA MET A 314 9.27 29.62 -8.14
C MET A 314 10.44 28.66 -8.31
N TYR A 315 11.65 29.16 -8.05
CA TYR A 315 12.87 28.36 -8.12
C TYR A 315 13.14 27.65 -6.78
N ASP A 316 14.06 26.69 -6.78
CA ASP A 316 14.39 25.90 -5.58
C ASP A 316 15.06 26.74 -4.47
N ASP A 317 15.63 27.91 -4.81
CA ASP A 317 16.16 28.88 -3.83
C ASP A 317 15.08 29.77 -3.20
N GLY A 318 13.81 29.60 -3.60
CA GLY A 318 12.66 30.37 -3.13
C GLY A 318 12.52 31.73 -3.83
N THR A 319 13.29 32.02 -4.87
CA THR A 319 13.05 33.20 -5.70
C THR A 319 11.77 33.02 -6.51
N GLU A 320 10.94 34.07 -6.53
CA GLU A 320 9.69 34.14 -7.26
C GLU A 320 9.82 35.20 -8.36
N GLU A 321 9.60 34.80 -9.61
CA GLU A 321 9.59 35.70 -10.76
C GLU A 321 8.22 35.61 -11.44
N PRO A 322 7.59 36.73 -11.81
CA PRO A 322 6.42 36.67 -12.68
C PRO A 322 6.81 36.00 -13.99
N ILE A 323 5.90 35.24 -14.61
CA ILE A 323 6.10 34.83 -16.01
C ILE A 323 6.12 36.09 -16.86
N SER A 324 7.31 36.65 -17.05
CA SER A 324 7.54 37.67 -18.06
C SER A 324 7.58 36.94 -19.39
N ASP A 325 6.42 36.74 -20.00
CA ASP A 325 6.35 36.29 -21.38
C ASP A 325 6.16 37.51 -22.31
N PRO A 326 7.27 38.15 -22.75
CA PRO A 326 7.18 39.34 -23.59
C PRO A 326 6.63 39.06 -24.99
N ARG A 327 6.30 37.81 -25.36
CA ARG A 327 5.90 37.46 -26.73
C ARG A 327 4.39 37.31 -26.95
N PHE A 328 3.58 37.18 -25.90
CA PHE A 328 2.12 37.03 -26.06
C PHE A 328 1.29 38.27 -25.70
N GLU A 329 1.86 39.28 -25.02
CA GLU A 329 1.14 40.56 -24.83
C GLU A 329 0.97 41.38 -26.13
N HIS A 330 1.68 41.04 -27.21
CA HIS A 330 1.63 41.79 -28.46
C HIS A 330 0.78 41.20 -29.59
N ASP A 331 0.23 39.99 -29.47
CA ASP A 331 -0.59 39.39 -30.54
C ASP A 331 -2.10 39.35 -30.26
N MET A 332 -2.56 39.79 -29.08
CA MET A 332 -4.00 40.00 -28.84
C MET A 332 -4.56 41.32 -29.41
N SER A 333 -3.76 42.10 -30.17
CA SER A 333 -4.26 43.32 -30.84
C SER A 333 -4.77 43.09 -32.27
N TRP A 334 -4.89 41.84 -32.75
CA TRP A 334 -5.24 41.56 -34.15
C TRP A 334 -6.73 41.43 -34.48
N ASP A 335 -7.66 41.56 -33.51
CA ASP A 335 -9.10 41.29 -33.77
C ASP A 335 -10.10 42.42 -33.45
N SER A 336 -9.65 43.67 -33.23
CA SER A 336 -10.60 44.78 -33.02
C SER A 336 -11.11 45.47 -34.31
N ASP A 337 -10.62 45.10 -35.50
CA ASP A 337 -10.98 45.79 -36.75
C ASP A 337 -11.98 45.04 -37.64
N TYR A 338 -12.51 43.87 -37.23
CA TYR A 338 -13.45 43.11 -38.07
C TYR A 338 -14.95 43.39 -37.81
N GLU A 339 -15.32 44.18 -36.79
CA GLU A 339 -16.71 44.60 -36.54
C GLU A 339 -16.99 46.04 -36.99
N ARG A 340 -16.79 46.37 -38.26
CA ARG A 340 -17.41 47.57 -38.85
C ARG A 340 -17.55 47.46 -40.37
N ASN A 341 -18.45 46.61 -40.88
CA ASN A 341 -19.00 46.82 -42.22
C ASN A 341 -20.30 46.07 -42.60
N ASP A 342 -21.17 45.70 -41.65
CA ASP A 342 -22.53 45.23 -42.00
C ASP A 342 -23.60 46.28 -41.65
N LYS A 343 -23.63 47.35 -42.45
CA LYS A 343 -24.83 48.19 -42.63
C LYS A 343 -24.89 48.69 -44.07
N SER A 344 -25.44 47.86 -44.96
CA SER A 344 -26.36 48.28 -46.03
C SER A 344 -26.46 47.17 -47.09
N PHE A 345 -27.59 46.45 -47.14
CA PHE A 345 -28.47 46.40 -48.31
C PHE A 345 -29.81 45.76 -47.95
#